data_AF-A0A4Q5LRH9-F1
#
_entry.id   AF-A0A4Q5LRH9-F1
#
_cell.length_a   1.000
_cell.length_b   1.000
_cell.length_c   1.000
_cell.angle_alpha   90.00
_cell.angle_beta   90.00
_cell.angle_gamma   90.00
#
_symmetry.space_group_name_H-M   'P 1'
#
loop_
_entity.id
_entity.type
_entity.pdbx_description
1 polymer ?
#
loop_
_entity_poly.entity_id
_entity_poly.type
_entity_poly.pdbx_seq_one_letter_code
_entity_poly.pdbx_strand_id
1 'polypeptide(L)'
;MTGGQVLIIVFLAAHLLVAVLAIFKAIKAPVLTTTQKRLNIFLILLLPFIWSVLIYFILKKEMASYEARKNINRSTDFYESGIAMNNIGSHH
;
A
#
# COMPACT_ATOMS: atom_id res chain seq x y z
N MET A 1 8.98 8.73 7.19
CA MET A 1 8.15 7.60 6.74
C MET A 1 6.84 8.14 6.18
N THR A 2 6.40 7.69 5.02
CA THR A 2 5.10 8.08 4.45
C THR A 2 3.96 7.32 5.15
N GLY A 3 2.72 7.85 5.10
CA GLY A 3 1.56 7.19 5.71
C GLY A 3 1.33 5.76 5.20
N GLY A 4 1.62 5.51 3.92
CA GLY A 4 1.55 4.16 3.33
C GLY A 4 2.57 3.18 3.92
N GLN A 5 3.79 3.64 4.24
CA GLN A 5 4.81 2.80 4.89
C GLN A 5 4.39 2.39 6.30
N VAL A 6 3.79 3.31 7.07
CA VAL A 6 3.28 3.03 8.41
C VAL A 6 2.15 1.99 8.34
N LEU A 7 1.21 2.15 7.41
CA LEU A 7 0.14 1.18 7.17
C LEU A 7 0.68 -0.22 6.85
N ILE A 8 1.64 -0.33 5.93
CA ILE A 8 2.26 -1.62 5.58
C ILE A 8 2.88 -2.28 6.81
N ILE A 9 3.64 -1.52 7.61
CA ILE A 9 4.30 -2.06 8.81
C ILE A 9 3.29 -2.51 9.85
N VAL A 10 2.24 -1.73 10.10
CA VAL A 10 1.16 -2.09 11.05
C VAL A 10 0.44 -3.35 10.59
N PHE A 11 0.10 -3.45 9.30
CA PHE A 11 -0.51 -4.66 8.74
C PHE A 11 0.40 -5.88 8.87
N LEU A 12 1.70 -5.73 8.59
CA LEU A 12 2.68 -6.80 8.71
C LEU A 12 2.79 -7.29 10.16
N ALA A 13 2.87 -6.36 11.12
CA ALA A 13 2.98 -6.68 12.55
C ALA A 13 1.71 -7.38 13.08
N ALA A 14 0.52 -6.87 12.74
CA ALA A 14 -0.75 -7.50 13.12
C ALA A 14 -0.86 -8.92 12.55
N HIS A 15 -0.42 -9.12 11.30
CA HIS A 15 -0.48 -10.44 10.67
C HIS A 15 0.53 -11.42 11.27
N LEU A 16 1.75 -10.99 11.59
CA LEU A 16 2.72 -11.83 12.29
C LEU A 16 2.17 -12.31 13.64
N LEU A 17 1.48 -11.43 14.37
CA LEU A 17 0.83 -11.80 15.63
C LEU A 17 -0.24 -12.89 15.43
N VAL A 18 -1.11 -12.72 14.43
CA VAL A 18 -2.15 -13.69 14.08
C VAL A 18 -1.54 -15.01 13.59
N ALA A 19 -0.47 -14.94 12.79
CA ALA A 19 0.24 -16.10 12.28
C ALA A 19 0.85 -16.92 13.42
N VAL A 20 1.48 -16.28 14.41
CA VAL A 20 2.01 -16.95 15.60
C VAL A 20 0.89 -17.68 16.34
N LEU A 21 -0.26 -17.02 16.57
CA LEU A 21 -1.41 -17.65 17.23
C LEU A 21 -1.96 -18.85 16.42
N ALA A 22 -2.03 -18.72 15.10
CA ALA A 22 -2.50 -19.78 14.22
C ALA A 22 -1.53 -20.98 14.18
N ILE A 23 -0.22 -20.73 14.14
CA ILE A 23 0.82 -21.77 14.21
C ILE A 23 0.71 -22.54 15.53
N PHE A 24 0.58 -21.83 16.66
CA PHE A 24 0.41 -22.47 17.96
C PHE A 24 -0.83 -23.39 18.00
N LYS A 25 -1.95 -22.95 17.41
CA LYS A 25 -3.17 -23.77 17.28
C LYS A 25 -2.94 -24.98 16.36
N ALA A 26 -2.28 -24.79 15.22
CA ALA A 26 -2.01 -25.87 14.26
C ALA A 26 -1.10 -26.96 14.84
N ILE A 27 -0.06 -26.57 15.59
CA ILE A 27 0.86 -27.53 16.23
C ILE A 27 0.13 -28.34 17.30
N LYS A 28 -0.69 -27.68 18.14
CA LYS A 28 -1.45 -28.33 19.22
C LYS A 28 -2.66 -29.12 18.73
N ALA A 29 -3.08 -28.98 17.46
CA ALA A 29 -4.22 -29.71 16.92
C ALA A 29 -3.93 -31.22 16.89
N PRO A 30 -4.70 -32.05 17.62
CA PRO A 30 -4.45 -33.50 17.67
C PRO A 30 -4.92 -34.22 16.39
N VAL A 31 -5.84 -33.60 15.64
CA VAL A 31 -6.50 -34.20 14.47
C VAL A 31 -5.68 -34.09 13.18
N LEU A 32 -4.65 -33.24 13.16
CA LEU A 32 -3.82 -33.01 11.97
C LEU A 32 -2.61 -33.93 11.96
N THR A 33 -2.35 -34.55 10.81
CA THR A 33 -1.09 -35.26 10.56
C THR A 33 0.11 -34.31 10.53
N THR A 34 1.32 -34.83 10.76
CA THR A 34 2.56 -34.03 10.75
C THR A 34 2.76 -33.28 9.42
N THR A 35 2.43 -33.89 8.30
CA THR A 35 2.52 -33.27 6.97
C THR A 35 1.52 -32.12 6.81
N GLN A 36 0.27 -32.31 7.26
CA GLN A 36 -0.75 -31.25 7.23
C GLN A 36 -0.38 -30.07 8.14
N LYS A 37 0.21 -30.34 9.31
CA LYS A 37 0.73 -29.28 10.20
C LYS A 37 1.80 -28.45 9.51
N ARG A 38 2.77 -29.08 8.84
CA ARG A 38 3.83 -28.38 8.10
C ARG A 38 3.26 -27.54 6.95
N LEU A 39 2.35 -28.11 6.15
CA LEU A 39 1.69 -27.39 5.06
C LEU A 39 0.89 -26.19 5.57
N ASN A 40 0.14 -26.34 6.66
CA ASN A 40 -0.61 -25.25 7.26
C ASN A 40 0.31 -24.14 7.78
N ILE A 41 1.43 -24.48 8.43
CA ILE A 41 2.43 -23.48 8.87
C ILE A 41 2.99 -22.72 7.66
N PHE A 42 3.34 -23.43 6.57
CA PHE A 42 3.80 -22.79 5.34
C PHE A 42 2.74 -21.85 4.75
N LEU A 43 1.48 -22.29 4.67
CA LEU A 43 0.38 -21.48 4.15
C LEU A 43 0.14 -20.23 5.00
N ILE A 44 0.16 -20.37 6.33
CA ILE A 44 0.01 -19.25 7.28
C ILE A 44 1.10 -18.19 7.07
N LEU A 45 2.31 -18.59 6.70
CA LEU A 45 3.43 -17.66 6.43
C LEU A 45 3.43 -17.13 5.00
N LEU A 46 2.98 -17.92 4.02
CA LEU A 46 3.01 -17.54 2.60
C LEU A 46 1.91 -16.52 2.25
N LEU A 47 0.71 -16.68 2.80
CA LEU A 47 -0.42 -15.77 2.57
C LEU A 47 -0.11 -14.30 2.86
N PRO A 48 0.48 -13.92 4.03
CA PRO A 48 0.82 -12.52 4.30
C PRO A 48 1.89 -11.96 3.38
N PHE A 49 2.84 -12.78 2.95
CA PHE A 49 3.84 -12.36 1.98
C PHE A 49 3.18 -11.97 0.66
N ILE A 50 2.28 -12.81 0.13
CA ILE A 50 1.53 -12.53 -1.10
C ILE A 50 0.67 -11.26 -0.93
N TRP A 51 -0.05 -11.12 0.19
CA TRP A 51 -0.87 -9.93 0.45
C TRP A 51 -0.04 -8.65 0.53
N SER A 52 1.12 -8.69 1.18
CA SER A 52 2.00 -7.52 1.29
C SER A 52 2.52 -7.08 -0.08
N VAL A 53 2.88 -8.04 -0.94
CA VAL A 53 3.29 -7.78 -2.32
C VAL A 53 2.13 -7.16 -3.12
N LEU A 54 0.91 -7.69 -3.02
CA LEU A 54 -0.26 -7.15 -3.70
C LEU A 54 -0.57 -5.71 -3.26
N ILE A 55 -0.59 -5.45 -1.95
CA ILE A 55 -0.81 -4.12 -1.39
C ILE A 55 0.27 -3.15 -1.86
N TYR A 56 1.53 -3.58 -1.87
CA TYR A 56 2.63 -2.76 -2.39
C TYR A 56 2.41 -2.37 -3.86
N PHE A 57 2.01 -3.31 -4.72
CA PHE A 57 1.73 -3.00 -6.13
C PHE A 57 0.54 -2.04 -6.30
N ILE A 58 -0.52 -2.21 -5.52
CA ILE A 58 -1.68 -1.30 -5.54
C ILE A 58 -1.26 0.11 -5.12
N LEU A 59 -0.56 0.24 -3.99
CA LEU A 59 -0.09 1.54 -3.49
C LEU A 59 0.89 2.21 -4.45
N LYS A 60 1.79 1.44 -5.09
CA LYS A 60 2.70 1.95 -6.10
C LYS A 60 1.97 2.54 -7.30
N LYS A 61 0.90 1.88 -7.77
CA LYS A 61 0.06 2.37 -8.88
C LYS A 61 -0.67 3.66 -8.52
N GLU A 62 -1.23 3.74 -7.31
CA GLU A 62 -1.89 4.94 -6.79
C GLU A 62 -0.94 6.13 -6.69
N MET A 63 0.29 5.93 -6.19
CA MET A 63 1.30 6.99 -6.11
C MET A 63 1.68 7.53 -7.49
N ALA A 64 1.86 6.67 -8.49
CA ALA A 64 2.16 7.09 -9.86
C ALA A 64 1.01 7.92 -10.47
N SER A 65 -0.24 7.54 -10.19
CA SER A 65 -1.41 8.30 -10.62
C SER A 65 -1.54 9.66 -9.92
N TYR A 66 -1.22 9.71 -8.62
CA TYR A 66 -1.23 10.94 -7.85
C TYR A 66 -0.16 11.93 -8.35
N GLU A 67 1.06 11.46 -8.61
CA GLU A 67 2.14 12.31 -9.15
C GLU A 67 1.80 12.82 -10.55
N ALA A 68 1.19 11.99 -11.40
CA ALA A 68 0.71 12.43 -12.70
C ALA A 68 -0.35 13.55 -12.58
N ARG A 69 -1.34 13.40 -11.70
CA ARG A 69 -2.36 14.44 -11.45
C ARG A 69 -1.78 15.71 -10.83
N LYS A 70 -0.83 15.58 -9.91
CA LYS A 70 -0.14 16.72 -9.28
C LYS A 70 0.65 17.53 -10.31
N ASN A 71 1.33 16.87 -11.25
CA ASN A 71 2.06 17.56 -12.32
C ASN A 71 1.11 18.25 -13.31
N ILE A 72 -0.05 17.66 -13.60
CA ILE A 72 -1.09 18.29 -14.42
C ILE A 72 -1.62 19.56 -13.73
N ASN A 73 -2.05 19.48 -12.47
CA ASN A 73 -2.52 20.66 -11.72
C ASN A 73 -1.46 21.76 -11.62
N ARG A 74 -0.20 21.39 -11.39
CA ARG A 74 0.90 22.37 -11.36
C ARG A 74 1.05 23.10 -12.71
N SER A 75 0.90 22.38 -13.83
CA SER A 75 0.99 23.00 -15.16
C SER A 75 -0.18 23.94 -15.49
N THR A 76 -1.39 23.68 -14.97
CA THR A 76 -2.53 24.59 -15.10
C THR A 76 -2.39 25.84 -14.25
N ASP A 77 -1.85 25.72 -13.03
CA ASP A 77 -1.62 26.88 -12.13
C ASP A 77 -0.60 27.89 -12.73
N PHE A 78 0.37 27.41 -13.51
CA PHE A 78 1.29 28.28 -14.27
C PHE A 78 0.62 28.99 -15.46
N TYR A 79 -0.40 28.38 -16.07
CA TYR A 79 -1.13 29.00 -17.18
C TYR A 79 -2.09 30.08 -16.68
N GLU A 80 -2.78 29.86 -15.55
CA GLU A 80 -3.69 30.87 -14.98
C GLU A 80 -2.93 32.06 -14.37
N SER A 81 -1.76 31.84 -13.77
CA SER A 81 -0.92 32.93 -13.26
C SER A 81 -0.24 33.79 -14.35
N GLY A 82 -0.15 33.29 -15.59
CA GLY A 82 0.40 34.03 -16.73
C GLY A 82 -0.63 34.89 -17.49
N ILE A 83 -1.93 34.65 -17.31
CA ILE A 83 -2.99 35.35 -18.07
C ILE A 83 -3.40 36.69 -17.41
N ALA A 84 -3.04 36.92 -16.14
CA ALA A 84 -3.43 38.14 -15.42
C ALA A 84 -2.61 39.41 -15.75
N MET A 85 -1.58 39.34 -16.60
CA MET A 85 -0.64 40.46 -16.79
C MET A 85 -0.74 41.21 -18.12
N ASN A 86 -1.68 40.86 -19.02
CA ASN A 86 -1.74 41.47 -20.36
C ASN A 86 -3.03 42.24 -20.70
N ASN A 87 -3.89 42.53 -19.72
CA ASN A 87 -5.15 43.27 -19.94
C ASN A 87 -5.23 44.62 -19.18
N ILE A 88 -4.12 45.16 -18.69
CA ILE A 88 -4.08 46.45 -17.96
C ILE A 88 -3.59 47.62 -18.85
N GLY A 89 -3.54 47.47 -20.18
CA GLY A 89 -2.81 48.41 -21.05
C GLY A 89 -3.46 48.86 -22.37
N SER A 90 -4.78 48.81 -22.56
CA SER A 90 -5.38 49.30 -23.82
C SER A 90 -6.66 50.13 -23.66
N HIS A 91 -6.76 50.91 -22.59
CA HIS A 91 -7.70 52.03 -22.52
C HIS A 91 -6.92 53.32 -22.25
N HIS A 92 -6.43 53.95 -23.32
CA HIS A 92 -6.32 55.40 -23.45
C HIS A 92 -6.09 55.80 -24.89
#